data_AF-A0A652L4P9-F1
#
_entry.id   AF-A0A652L4P9-F1
#
_cell.length_a   1.000
_cell.length_b   1.000
_cell.length_c   1.000
_cell.angle_alpha   90.00
_cell.angle_beta   90.00
_cell.angle_gamma   90.00
#
_symmetry.space_group_name_H-M   'P 1'
#
loop_
_entity.id
_entity.type
_entity.pdbx_description
1 polymer ?
#
loop_
_entity_poly.entity_id
_entity_poly.type
_entity_poly.pdbx_seq_one_letter_code
_entity_poly.pdbx_strand_id
1 'polypeptide(L)'
;EPFASEAAQMRAEIVAYVTTVIGAAAKETHRVTHRDPELAERDVAGLSQALVGAAESLAGWANETPGMTAWEAAATLMNFSWAGLGNLMNSERWSPR
;
A
#
# COMPACT_ATOMS: atom_id res chain seq x y z
N GLU A 1 21.80 16.28 2.24
CA GLU A 1 22.05 16.61 0.82
C GLU A 1 20.74 16.94 0.12
N PRO A 2 20.72 17.89 -0.83
CA PRO A 2 19.49 18.37 -1.49
C PRO A 2 18.71 17.26 -2.23
N PHE A 3 19.40 16.28 -2.82
CA PHE A 3 18.75 15.17 -3.53
C PHE A 3 17.98 14.24 -2.60
N ALA A 4 18.49 14.02 -1.38
CA ALA A 4 17.81 13.18 -0.39
C ALA A 4 16.50 13.82 0.10
N SER A 5 16.45 15.16 0.21
CA SER A 5 15.21 15.87 0.53
C SER A 5 14.18 15.82 -0.59
N GLU A 6 14.61 15.93 -1.86
CA GLU A 6 13.72 15.81 -3.01
C GLU A 6 13.11 14.41 -3.12
N ALA A 7 13.93 13.36 -2.94
CA ALA A 7 13.45 11.98 -2.93
C ALA A 7 12.46 11.72 -1.78
N ALA A 8 12.72 12.29 -0.59
CA ALA A 8 11.80 12.19 0.54
C ALA A 8 10.47 12.92 0.28
N GLN A 9 10.52 14.08 -0.37
CA GLN A 9 9.32 14.83 -0.77
C GLN A 9 8.50 14.04 -1.79
N MET A 10 9.14 13.51 -2.85
CA MET A 10 8.45 12.70 -3.86
C MET A 10 7.79 11.46 -3.24
N ARG A 11 8.47 10.80 -2.30
CA ARG A 11 7.88 9.69 -1.53
C ARG A 11 6.63 10.14 -0.76
N ALA A 12 6.70 11.28 -0.08
CA ALA A 12 5.56 11.81 0.67
C ALA A 12 4.35 12.10 -0.23
N GLU A 13 4.59 12.63 -1.43
CA GLU A 13 3.54 12.88 -2.43
C GLU A 13 2.91 11.58 -2.93
N ILE A 14 3.72 10.54 -3.20
CA ILE A 14 3.23 9.22 -3.59
C ILE A 14 2.39 8.59 -2.48
N VAL A 15 2.84 8.67 -1.22
CA VAL A 15 2.07 8.17 -0.06
C VAL A 15 0.73 8.89 0.05
N ALA A 16 0.72 10.22 -0.05
CA ALA A 16 -0.52 11.01 0.03
C ALA A 16 -1.52 10.64 -1.08
N TYR A 17 -1.01 10.41 -2.30
CA TYR A 17 -1.83 9.93 -3.41
C TYR A 17 -2.44 8.56 -3.12
N VAL A 18 -1.63 7.59 -2.67
CA VAL A 18 -2.08 6.24 -2.32
C VAL A 18 -3.11 6.27 -1.17
N THR A 19 -2.91 7.12 -0.16
CA THR A 19 -3.88 7.34 0.93
C THR A 19 -5.23 7.79 0.41
N THR A 20 -5.23 8.69 -0.58
CA THR A 20 -6.48 9.16 -1.20
C THR A 20 -7.20 8.02 -1.93
N VAL A 21 -6.47 7.19 -2.69
CA VAL A 21 -7.04 6.05 -3.42
C VAL A 21 -7.62 5.00 -2.48
N ILE A 22 -6.87 4.60 -1.45
CA ILE A 22 -7.33 3.61 -0.47
C ILE A 22 -8.54 4.14 0.32
N GLY A 23 -8.49 5.41 0.75
CA GLY A 23 -9.60 6.03 1.46
C GLY A 23 -10.89 6.11 0.63
N ALA A 24 -10.78 6.40 -0.67
CA ALA A 24 -11.93 6.38 -1.57
C ALA A 24 -12.52 4.97 -1.73
N ALA A 25 -11.66 3.95 -1.89
CA ALA A 25 -12.09 2.56 -1.99
C ALA A 25 -12.79 2.08 -0.71
N ALA A 26 -12.23 2.37 0.47
CA ALA A 26 -12.81 2.00 1.75
C ALA A 26 -14.23 2.60 1.95
N LYS A 27 -14.40 3.88 1.60
CA LYS A 27 -15.69 4.57 1.66
C LYS A 27 -16.74 3.94 0.73
N GLU A 28 -16.33 3.60 -0.49
CA GLU A 28 -17.22 2.95 -1.45
C GLU A 28 -17.66 1.57 -0.95
N THR A 29 -16.72 0.75 -0.47
CA THR A 29 -17.05 -0.57 0.10
C THR A 29 -18.02 -0.44 1.27
N HIS A 30 -17.79 0.49 2.20
CA HIS A 30 -18.70 0.72 3.33
C HIS A 30 -20.12 1.10 2.87
N ARG A 31 -20.24 1.96 1.84
CA ARG A 31 -21.54 2.36 1.26
C ARG A 31 -22.28 1.18 0.64
N VAL A 32 -21.57 0.27 -0.03
CA VAL A 32 -22.18 -0.86 -0.76
C VAL A 32 -22.55 -2.01 0.18
N THR A 33 -21.71 -2.33 1.16
CA THR A 33 -21.88 -3.55 1.97
C THR A 33 -22.61 -3.30 3.28
N HIS A 34 -22.62 -2.06 3.80
CA HIS A 34 -23.06 -1.71 5.16
C HIS A 34 -22.48 -2.63 6.25
N ARG A 35 -21.40 -3.35 5.95
CA ARG A 35 -20.67 -4.21 6.88
C ARG A 35 -19.37 -3.49 7.22
N ASP A 36 -19.12 -3.43 8.52
CA ASP A 36 -17.94 -2.89 9.19
C ASP A 36 -17.85 -1.38 9.39
N PRO A 37 -17.23 -0.93 10.50
CA PRO A 37 -16.90 0.48 10.69
C PRO A 37 -15.94 0.93 9.59
N GLU A 38 -16.16 2.15 9.08
CA GLU A 38 -15.25 2.80 8.15
C GLU A 38 -13.80 2.68 8.67
N LEU A 39 -12.87 2.28 7.80
CA LEU A 39 -11.44 2.23 8.15
C LEU A 39 -11.03 3.57 8.73
N ALA A 40 -10.48 3.56 9.95
CA ALA A 40 -10.02 4.78 10.58
C ALA A 40 -8.94 5.43 9.71
N GLU A 41 -8.90 6.77 9.65
CA GLU A 41 -7.93 7.52 8.84
C GLU A 41 -6.48 7.10 9.13
N ARG A 42 -6.19 6.78 10.40
CA ARG A 42 -4.88 6.26 10.84
C ARG A 42 -4.54 4.90 10.22
N ASP A 43 -5.54 4.02 10.07
CA ASP A 43 -5.35 2.70 9.44
C ASP A 43 -5.03 2.89 7.95
N VAL A 44 -5.73 3.79 7.25
CA VAL A 44 -5.49 4.12 5.83
C VAL A 44 -4.08 4.72 5.62
N ALA A 45 -3.66 5.63 6.49
CA ALA A 45 -2.32 6.22 6.44
C ALA A 45 -1.22 5.15 6.65
N GLY A 46 -1.41 4.26 7.62
CA GLY A 46 -0.49 3.15 7.88
C GLY A 46 -0.37 2.18 6.70
N LEU A 47 -1.49 1.81 6.08
CA LEU A 47 -1.52 0.94 4.90
C LEU A 47 -0.81 1.58 3.70
N SER A 48 -0.98 2.89 3.52
CA SER A 48 -0.32 3.63 2.44
C SER A 48 1.20 3.64 2.59
N GLN A 49 1.68 3.89 3.81
CA GLN A 49 3.12 3.82 4.13
C GLN A 49 3.68 2.41 3.86
N ALA A 50 2.97 1.37 4.31
CA ALA A 50 3.39 -0.02 4.10
C ALA A 50 3.43 -0.39 2.62
N LEU A 51 2.42 -0.01 1.83
CA LEU A 51 2.35 -0.33 0.41
C LEU A 51 3.46 0.36 -0.40
N VAL A 52 3.70 1.65 -0.15
CA VAL A 52 4.77 2.40 -0.83
C VAL A 52 6.14 1.85 -0.45
N GLY A 53 6.37 1.55 0.83
CA GLY A 53 7.63 0.94 1.28
C GLY A 53 7.88 -0.46 0.67
N ALA A 54 6.83 -1.28 0.54
CA ALA A 54 6.92 -2.58 -0.13
C ALA A 54 7.26 -2.42 -1.62
N ALA A 55 6.63 -1.47 -2.31
CA ALA A 55 6.90 -1.18 -3.72
C ALA A 55 8.36 -0.74 -3.95
N GLU A 56 8.89 0.13 -3.09
CA GLU A 56 10.28 0.59 -3.18
C GLU A 56 11.28 -0.52 -2.87
N SER A 57 10.96 -1.39 -1.90
CA SER A 57 11.79 -2.55 -1.57
C SER A 57 11.86 -3.52 -2.76
N LEU A 58 10.74 -3.75 -3.44
CA LEU A 58 10.69 -4.58 -4.64
C LEU A 58 11.39 -3.93 -5.83
N ALA A 59 11.29 -2.61 -5.98
CA ALA A 59 12.03 -1.89 -7.02
C ALA A 59 13.55 -1.98 -6.80
N GLY A 60 14.02 -1.83 -5.56
CA GLY A 60 15.41 -2.04 -5.19
C GLY A 60 15.88 -3.45 -5.53
N TRP A 61 15.11 -4.46 -5.08
CA TRP A 61 15.43 -5.86 -5.34
C TRP A 61 15.46 -6.21 -6.83
N ALA A 62 14.52 -5.69 -7.61
CA ALA A 62 14.47 -5.91 -9.05
C ALA A 62 15.69 -5.31 -9.78
N ASN A 63 16.16 -4.14 -9.35
CA ASN A 63 17.36 -3.50 -9.92
C ASN A 63 18.65 -4.29 -9.64
N GLU A 64 18.67 -5.08 -8.56
CA GLU A 64 19.84 -5.87 -8.14
C GLU A 64 19.77 -7.32 -8.63
N THR A 65 18.63 -7.80 -9.10
CA THR A 65 18.41 -9.20 -9.47
C THR A 65 18.53 -9.42 -10.98
N PRO A 66 19.57 -10.13 -11.47
CA PRO A 66 19.73 -10.39 -12.90
C PRO A 66 18.55 -11.15 -13.49
N GLY A 67 18.04 -10.65 -14.62
CA GLY A 67 16.93 -11.28 -15.33
C GLY A 67 15.54 -11.01 -14.75
N MET A 68 15.43 -10.30 -13.62
CA MET A 68 14.15 -9.85 -13.10
C MET A 68 13.56 -8.74 -13.96
N THR A 69 12.29 -8.88 -14.32
CA THR A 69 11.54 -7.87 -15.06
C THR A 69 10.72 -6.98 -14.12
N ALA A 70 10.46 -5.75 -14.56
CA ALA A 70 9.54 -4.84 -13.85
C ALA A 70 8.14 -5.45 -13.69
N TRP A 71 7.71 -6.27 -14.66
CA TRP A 71 6.44 -6.99 -14.60
C TRP A 71 6.40 -7.99 -13.43
N GLU A 72 7.45 -8.78 -13.24
CA GLU A 72 7.52 -9.75 -12.14
C GLU A 72 7.55 -9.08 -10.76
N ALA A 73 8.26 -7.95 -10.63
CA ALA A 73 8.26 -7.15 -9.42
C ALA A 73 6.86 -6.58 -9.12
N ALA A 74 6.18 -6.04 -10.15
CA ALA A 74 4.81 -5.54 -10.01
C ALA A 74 3.80 -6.65 -9.69
N ALA A 75 3.93 -7.83 -10.32
CA ALA A 75 3.09 -8.99 -10.04
C ALA A 75 3.26 -9.46 -8.59
N THR A 76 4.50 -9.47 -8.09
CA THR A 76 4.80 -9.74 -6.68
C THR A 76 4.13 -8.74 -5.75
N LEU A 77 4.22 -7.44 -6.06
CA LEU A 77 3.57 -6.39 -5.27
C LEU A 77 2.05 -6.56 -5.23
N MET A 78 1.43 -6.90 -6.36
CA MET A 78 -0.01 -7.14 -6.45
C MET A 78 -0.43 -8.36 -5.62
N ASN A 79 0.33 -9.46 -5.69
CA ASN A 79 0.09 -10.65 -4.87
C ASN A 79 0.22 -10.36 -3.37
N PHE A 80 1.26 -9.61 -2.98
CA PHE A 80 1.45 -9.16 -1.60
C PHE A 80 0.27 -8.29 -1.12
N SER A 81 -0.13 -7.33 -1.95
CA SER A 81 -1.25 -6.42 -1.66
C SER A 81 -2.56 -7.20 -1.53
N TRP A 82 -2.81 -8.19 -2.39
CA TRP A 82 -4.03 -8.98 -2.31
C TRP A 82 -4.06 -9.89 -1.07
N ALA A 83 -2.94 -10.53 -0.75
CA ALA A 83 -2.83 -11.41 0.42
C ALA A 83 -2.94 -10.67 1.76
N GLY A 84 -2.42 -9.43 1.85
CA GLY A 84 -2.45 -8.63 3.07
C GLY A 84 -3.67 -7.71 3.18
N LEU A 85 -3.98 -6.97 2.11
CA LEU A 85 -4.99 -5.91 2.09
C LEU A 85 -6.40 -6.46 1.85
N GLY A 86 -6.54 -7.62 1.18
CA GLY A 86 -7.82 -8.29 0.97
C GLY A 86 -8.54 -8.66 2.28
N ASN A 87 -7.81 -9.20 3.26
CA ASN A 87 -8.37 -9.52 4.58
C ASN A 87 -8.75 -8.25 5.35
N LEU A 88 -7.96 -7.18 5.24
CA LEU A 88 -8.27 -5.87 5.82
C LEU A 88 -9.51 -5.20 5.20
N MET A 89 -9.72 -5.34 3.88
CA MET A 89 -10.95 -4.88 3.22
C MET A 89 -12.19 -5.68 3.65
N ASN A 90 -12.00 -6.93 4.09
CA ASN A 90 -13.03 -7.77 4.71
C ASN A 90 -13.08 -7.61 6.25
N SER A 91 -12.37 -6.62 6.80
CA SER A 91 -12.24 -6.34 8.25
C SER A 91 -11.70 -7.49 9.10
N GLU A 92 -11.03 -8.47 8.49
CA GLU A 92 -10.30 -9.51 9.18
C GLU A 92 -8.97 -8.93 9.68
N ARG A 93 -9.04 -8.28 10.84
CA ARG A 93 -7.87 -7.74 11.53
C ARG A 93 -7.10 -8.87 12.20
N TRP A 94 -5.78 -8.85 12.07
CA TRP A 94 -4.92 -9.71 12.89
C TRP A 94 -5.16 -9.42 14.37
N SER A 95 -5.46 -10.45 15.16
CA SER A 95 -5.54 -10.37 16.62
C SER A 95 -4.39 -11.15 17.25
N PRO A 96 -3.59 -10.53 18.14
CA PRO A 96 -2.71 -11.29 19.00
C PRO A 96 -3.62 -12.09 19.95
N ARG A 97 -3.56 -13.43 19.86
CA ARG A 97 -4.02 -14.29 20.94
C ARG A 97 -2.93 -14.43 21.98
#